data_AF-A0A8H4XMN8-F1
#
_entry.id   AF-A0A8H4XMN8-F1
#
_cell.length_a   1.000
_cell.length_b   1.000
_cell.length_c   1.000
_cell.angle_alpha   90.00
_cell.angle_beta   90.00
_cell.angle_gamma   90.00
#
_symmetry.space_group_name_H-M   'P 1'
#
loop_
_entity.id
_entity.type
_entity.pdbx_description
1 polymer ?
#
loop_
_entity_poly.entity_id
_entity_poly.type
_entity_poly.pdbx_seq_one_letter_code
_entity_poly.pdbx_strand_id
1 'polypeptide(L)'
;MDETKSESSATASSSDVTGEKETNTVDTTGKVDGAGIDKAPEEDISIALKAANIDAVHDLVKEISCMSENFNTDDQKARIELMAKAKKVSNMPSLHCELNAGTDKDLWTYLAEINGPFKVAEVAEAKQIDPPLLSRLLRHISAMGYLTEVDFDTYKLNNFSKLMAFPFINAGYPCIGDNATLLVDIGGSFGHDISEFQRKFSDSPGRLILQDLPVVIDQVTKLDDRIERMKYDFYTEQPIKGARAPVLSSAMGAMKPGYSKLLINENVIPNTGAQWEATALEVMMLTLLASRERTLENWENLLGKAGLKICNIWTVANGVESLIECELA
;
A
#
# COMPACT_ATOMS: atom_id res chain seq x y z
N MET A 1 -24.25 -23.47 -48.42
CA MET A 1 -24.01 -24.82 -48.99
C MET A 1 -22.78 -25.34 -48.28
N ASP A 2 -22.84 -26.18 -47.28
CA ASP A 2 -23.94 -27.00 -46.77
C ASP A 2 -23.67 -27.27 -45.28
N GLU A 3 -24.74 -27.43 -44.54
CA GLU A 3 -24.76 -27.77 -43.12
C GLU A 3 -24.39 -29.25 -42.93
N THR A 4 -23.88 -29.63 -41.76
CA THR A 4 -24.40 -30.82 -41.04
C THR A 4 -23.89 -30.85 -39.60
N LYS A 5 -24.87 -30.74 -38.70
CA LYS A 5 -24.81 -31.05 -37.28
C LYS A 5 -24.54 -32.55 -37.07
N SER A 6 -23.84 -32.89 -35.99
CA SER A 6 -24.13 -34.12 -35.26
C SER A 6 -24.05 -33.85 -33.75
N GLU A 7 -25.22 -33.89 -33.11
CA GLU A 7 -25.41 -34.05 -31.68
C GLU A 7 -25.36 -35.55 -31.35
N SER A 8 -24.75 -35.96 -30.23
CA SER A 8 -25.12 -37.22 -29.59
C SER A 8 -24.94 -37.17 -28.06
N SER A 9 -26.10 -37.14 -27.40
CA SER A 9 -26.50 -37.85 -26.18
C SER A 9 -25.66 -37.75 -24.91
N ALA A 10 -26.27 -37.11 -23.92
CA ALA A 10 -26.14 -37.38 -22.50
C ALA A 10 -26.38 -38.86 -22.17
N THR A 11 -25.61 -39.38 -21.21
CA THR A 11 -26.00 -40.51 -20.37
C THR A 11 -25.71 -40.15 -18.92
N ALA A 12 -26.77 -39.86 -18.18
CA ALA A 12 -26.78 -39.85 -16.72
C ALA A 12 -26.85 -41.30 -16.25
N SER A 13 -26.03 -41.66 -15.25
CA SER A 13 -26.25 -42.87 -14.45
C SER A 13 -26.45 -42.48 -13.00
N SER A 14 -27.63 -42.85 -12.50
CA SER A 14 -28.06 -42.74 -11.11
C SER A 14 -27.46 -43.86 -10.28
N SER A 15 -27.12 -43.57 -9.02
CA SER A 15 -27.23 -44.57 -7.96
C SER A 15 -27.70 -43.91 -6.66
N ASP A 16 -28.98 -44.16 -6.40
CA ASP A 16 -29.67 -44.41 -5.14
C ASP A 16 -29.35 -43.61 -3.88
N VAL A 17 -30.35 -42.78 -3.56
CA VAL A 17 -30.75 -42.30 -2.24
C VAL A 17 -31.32 -43.48 -1.44
N THR A 18 -30.75 -43.75 -0.27
CA THR A 18 -31.49 -44.36 0.85
C THR A 18 -31.41 -43.41 2.03
N GLY A 19 -32.55 -42.78 2.33
CA GLY A 19 -32.73 -41.97 3.53
C GLY A 19 -33.44 -42.80 4.59
N GLU A 20 -32.77 -42.99 5.73
CA GLU A 20 -33.44 -43.37 6.97
C GLU A 20 -33.44 -42.16 7.91
N LYS A 21 -34.66 -41.73 8.26
CA LYS A 21 -34.95 -40.76 9.31
C LYS A 21 -34.82 -41.49 10.64
N GLU A 22 -33.83 -41.15 11.45
CA GLU A 22 -33.87 -41.42 12.89
C GLU A 22 -34.01 -40.12 13.68
N THR A 23 -35.19 -39.97 14.26
CA THR A 23 -35.53 -39.02 15.31
C THR A 23 -34.78 -39.41 16.58
N ASN A 24 -33.82 -38.61 17.04
CA ASN A 24 -33.23 -38.77 18.36
C ASN A 24 -33.62 -37.62 19.28
N THR A 25 -34.62 -37.93 20.11
CA THR A 25 -34.86 -37.35 21.44
C THR A 25 -33.58 -37.49 22.28
N VAL A 26 -33.06 -36.37 22.79
CA VAL A 26 -31.93 -36.37 23.73
C VAL A 26 -32.45 -36.76 25.11
N ASP A 27 -32.19 -38.00 25.50
CA ASP A 27 -32.27 -38.46 26.89
C ASP A 27 -30.93 -38.14 27.58
N THR A 28 -30.99 -37.25 28.55
CA THR A 28 -29.84 -36.79 29.32
C THR A 28 -29.52 -37.80 30.43
N THR A 29 -28.67 -38.79 30.16
CA THR A 29 -27.78 -39.40 31.17
C THR A 29 -26.82 -40.39 30.50
N GLY A 30 -25.61 -39.95 30.18
CA GLY A 30 -24.58 -40.82 29.61
C GLY A 30 -23.18 -40.23 29.80
N LYS A 31 -22.49 -40.72 30.81
CA LYS A 31 -21.09 -40.43 31.14
C LYS A 31 -20.22 -40.91 29.98
N VAL A 32 -19.43 -40.04 29.37
CA VAL A 32 -18.46 -40.40 28.32
C VAL A 32 -17.05 -40.21 28.87
N ASP A 33 -16.31 -41.31 28.96
CA ASP A 33 -14.94 -41.38 29.43
C ASP A 33 -14.00 -40.66 28.45
N GLY A 34 -13.10 -39.85 29.02
CA GLY A 34 -12.19 -38.99 28.29
C GLY A 34 -11.04 -39.75 27.63
N ALA A 35 -10.88 -39.55 26.32
CA ALA A 35 -9.66 -39.83 25.60
C ALA A 35 -9.28 -38.61 24.75
N GLY A 36 -8.24 -37.90 25.19
CA GLY A 36 -7.28 -37.16 24.35
C GLY A 36 -7.82 -36.13 23.36
N ILE A 37 -8.38 -35.02 23.86
CA ILE A 37 -8.17 -33.72 23.21
C ILE A 37 -7.17 -33.01 24.10
N ASP A 38 -5.94 -32.81 23.63
CA ASP A 38 -4.98 -31.94 24.32
C ASP A 38 -5.65 -30.57 24.48
N LYS A 39 -6.08 -30.26 25.71
CA LYS A 39 -6.58 -28.93 26.04
C LYS A 39 -5.45 -27.96 25.73
N ALA A 40 -5.69 -27.04 24.79
CA ALA A 40 -4.87 -25.84 24.68
C ALA A 40 -4.71 -25.25 26.10
N PRO A 41 -3.50 -24.82 26.48
CA PRO A 41 -3.27 -24.26 27.81
C PRO A 41 -4.34 -23.19 28.07
N GLU A 42 -4.99 -23.23 29.25
CA GLU A 42 -5.96 -22.21 29.64
C GLU A 42 -5.27 -20.84 29.52
N GLU A 43 -5.59 -20.11 28.44
CA GLU A 43 -5.01 -18.80 28.19
C GLU A 43 -5.51 -17.85 29.28
N ASP A 44 -4.58 -17.20 29.98
CA ASP A 44 -4.91 -16.20 30.99
C ASP A 44 -5.48 -14.94 30.31
N ILE A 45 -6.80 -14.93 30.11
CA ILE A 45 -7.56 -13.82 29.51
C ILE A 45 -7.33 -12.50 30.27
N SER A 46 -6.85 -12.53 31.53
CA SER A 46 -6.52 -11.32 32.28
C SER A 46 -5.38 -10.51 31.65
N ILE A 47 -4.54 -11.13 30.81
CA ILE A 47 -3.50 -10.44 30.04
C ILE A 47 -4.12 -9.39 29.10
N ALA A 48 -5.31 -9.65 28.51
CA ALA A 48 -6.00 -8.70 27.65
C ALA A 48 -6.49 -7.44 28.38
N LEU A 49 -6.56 -7.48 29.71
CA LEU A 49 -6.96 -6.34 30.56
C LEU A 49 -5.76 -5.53 31.06
N LYS A 50 -4.53 -5.99 30.83
CA LYS A 50 -3.30 -5.28 31.22
C LYS A 50 -2.93 -4.29 30.13
N ALA A 51 -2.76 -3.02 30.51
CA ALA A 51 -2.31 -2.00 29.57
C ALA A 51 -0.90 -2.33 29.05
N ALA A 52 -0.68 -2.14 27.75
CA ALA A 52 0.56 -2.56 27.07
C ALA A 52 1.83 -1.87 27.62
N ASN A 53 1.71 -0.67 28.19
CA ASN A 53 2.84 0.07 28.77
C ASN A 53 2.35 1.09 29.82
N ILE A 54 1.83 0.60 30.95
CA ILE A 54 1.26 1.46 32.00
C ILE A 54 2.31 2.38 32.66
N ASP A 55 3.54 1.88 32.78
CA ASP A 55 4.63 2.59 33.48
C ASP A 55 5.03 3.87 32.74
N ALA A 56 4.94 3.88 31.40
CA ALA A 56 5.27 5.06 30.59
C ALA A 56 4.18 6.13 30.58
N VAL A 57 2.92 5.81 30.93
CA VAL A 57 1.78 6.74 30.77
C VAL A 57 1.96 7.98 31.62
N HIS A 58 2.32 7.81 32.89
CA HIS A 58 2.47 8.92 33.83
C HIS A 58 3.56 9.91 33.38
N ASP A 59 4.71 9.40 32.93
CA ASP A 59 5.83 10.24 32.50
C ASP A 59 5.51 10.94 31.18
N LEU A 60 4.90 10.24 30.22
CA LEU A 60 4.44 10.83 28.96
C LEU A 60 3.41 11.94 29.19
N VAL A 61 2.45 11.76 30.12
CA VAL A 61 1.45 12.79 30.44
C VAL A 61 2.12 14.02 31.05
N LYS A 62 3.11 13.85 31.93
CA LYS A 62 3.88 14.97 32.49
C LYS A 62 4.66 15.72 31.42
N GLU A 63 5.34 15.00 30.52
CA GLU A 63 6.06 15.61 29.41
C GLU A 63 5.13 16.40 28.49
N ILE A 64 3.97 15.83 28.12
CA ILE A 64 2.95 16.51 27.30
C ILE A 64 2.46 17.79 28.00
N SER A 65 2.18 17.71 29.31
CA SER A 65 1.75 18.88 30.09
C SER A 65 2.81 19.99 30.06
N CYS A 66 4.06 19.66 30.37
CA CYS A 66 5.16 20.63 30.38
C CYS A 66 5.40 21.26 29.00
N MET A 67 5.33 20.46 27.93
CA MET A 67 5.45 20.96 26.56
C MET A 67 4.26 21.84 26.15
N SER A 68 3.07 21.57 26.68
CA SER A 68 1.87 22.36 26.39
C SER A 68 1.87 23.75 27.04
N GLU A 69 2.53 23.90 28.21
CA GLU A 69 2.58 25.16 28.97
C GLU A 69 3.30 26.30 28.22
N ASN A 70 4.25 25.96 27.35
CA ASN A 70 5.01 26.92 26.54
C ASN A 70 4.71 26.79 25.03
N PHE A 71 3.57 26.20 24.68
CA PHE A 71 3.24 25.88 23.30
C PHE A 71 2.99 27.14 22.47
N ASN A 72 3.87 27.41 21.51
CA ASN A 72 3.69 28.44 20.49
C ASN A 72 3.15 27.80 19.21
N THR A 73 2.00 28.28 18.71
CA THR A 73 1.35 27.75 17.50
C THR A 73 2.19 27.93 16.22
N ASP A 74 3.10 28.89 16.22
CA ASP A 74 3.97 29.20 15.08
C ASP A 74 5.28 28.39 15.09
N ASP A 75 5.59 27.70 16.19
CA ASP A 75 6.75 26.80 16.30
C ASP A 75 6.40 25.40 15.78
N GLN A 76 6.71 25.17 14.51
CA GLN A 76 6.47 23.90 13.84
C GLN A 76 7.20 22.72 14.51
N LYS A 77 8.40 22.95 15.07
CA LYS A 77 9.21 21.88 15.67
C LYS A 77 8.59 21.44 17.00
N ALA A 78 8.25 22.39 17.87
CA ALA A 78 7.57 22.11 19.13
C ALA A 78 6.24 21.38 18.91
N ARG A 79 5.51 21.74 17.84
CA ARG A 79 4.24 21.09 17.47
C ARG A 79 4.41 19.64 17.02
N ILE A 80 5.43 19.34 16.22
CA ILE A 80 5.73 17.96 15.79
C ILE A 80 6.15 17.11 16.99
N GLU A 81 6.99 17.66 17.87
CA GLU A 81 7.48 16.94 19.05
C GLU A 81 6.36 16.61 20.04
N LEU A 82 5.47 17.59 20.32
CA LEU A 82 4.29 17.38 21.16
C LEU A 82 3.36 16.32 20.57
N MET A 83 3.13 16.37 19.25
CA MET A 83 2.31 15.37 18.55
C MET A 83 2.94 13.97 18.63
N ALA A 84 4.26 13.85 18.47
CA ALA A 84 4.97 12.58 18.58
C ALA A 84 4.84 11.98 19.98
N LYS A 85 4.93 12.79 21.04
CA LYS A 85 4.72 12.34 22.44
C LYS A 85 3.25 11.94 22.69
N ALA A 86 2.28 12.71 22.20
CA ALA A 86 0.87 12.36 22.30
C ALA A 86 0.53 11.03 21.59
N LYS A 87 1.13 10.76 20.42
CA LYS A 87 0.98 9.49 19.71
C LYS A 87 1.56 8.29 20.48
N LYS A 88 2.61 8.47 21.29
CA LYS A 88 3.14 7.38 22.12
C LYS A 88 2.16 6.95 23.22
N VAL A 89 1.30 7.86 23.67
CA VAL A 89 0.20 7.55 24.61
C VAL A 89 -0.97 6.86 23.90
N SER A 90 -1.18 7.13 22.61
CA SER A 90 -2.30 6.60 21.83
C SER A 90 -1.81 5.94 20.54
N ASN A 91 -1.58 4.63 20.57
CA ASN A 91 -1.35 3.81 19.38
C ASN A 91 -2.63 3.04 19.04
N MET A 92 -3.19 3.26 17.85
CA MET A 92 -4.48 2.69 17.45
C MET A 92 -4.37 2.00 16.09
N PRO A 93 -3.98 0.70 16.06
CA PRO A 93 -3.90 -0.06 14.82
C PRO A 93 -5.24 -0.15 14.06
N SER A 94 -6.37 -0.22 14.78
CA SER A 94 -7.70 -0.30 14.17
C SER A 94 -8.00 0.90 13.27
N LEU A 95 -7.71 2.12 13.74
CA LEU A 95 -7.93 3.34 12.96
C LEU A 95 -7.10 3.37 11.66
N HIS A 96 -5.85 2.87 11.68
CA HIS A 96 -5.03 2.80 10.47
C HIS A 96 -5.63 1.84 9.44
N CYS A 97 -6.14 0.68 9.88
CA CYS A 97 -6.82 -0.26 8.99
C CYS A 97 -8.06 0.36 8.34
N GLU A 98 -8.86 1.14 9.08
CA GLU A 98 -10.06 1.77 8.56
C GLU A 98 -9.76 2.90 7.57
N LEU A 99 -8.73 3.72 7.85
CA LEU A 99 -8.27 4.75 6.93
C LEU A 99 -7.76 4.14 5.62
N ASN A 100 -6.99 3.05 5.71
CA ASN A 100 -6.51 2.29 4.56
C ASN A 100 -7.66 1.65 3.76
N ALA A 101 -8.67 1.09 4.43
CA ALA A 101 -9.86 0.57 3.75
C ALA A 101 -10.60 1.67 2.97
N GLY A 102 -10.68 2.89 3.53
CA GLY A 102 -11.18 4.06 2.83
C GLY A 102 -10.34 4.43 1.60
N THR A 103 -9.01 4.37 1.72
CA THR A 103 -8.09 4.58 0.60
C THR A 103 -8.32 3.57 -0.52
N ASP A 104 -8.46 2.29 -0.18
CA ASP A 104 -8.64 1.20 -1.14
C ASP A 104 -9.94 1.28 -1.93
N LYS A 105 -10.98 1.88 -1.34
CA LYS A 105 -12.27 2.11 -1.98
C LYS A 105 -12.40 3.50 -2.61
N ASP A 106 -11.32 4.28 -2.64
CA ASP A 106 -11.32 5.66 -3.12
C ASP A 106 -12.41 6.51 -2.43
N LEU A 107 -12.68 6.20 -1.16
CA LEU A 107 -13.77 6.80 -0.40
C LEU A 107 -13.52 8.29 -0.15
N TRP A 108 -12.27 8.65 0.18
CA TRP A 108 -11.90 10.01 0.58
C TRP A 108 -12.09 11.03 -0.53
N THR A 109 -11.68 10.70 -1.75
CA THR A 109 -11.86 11.53 -2.94
C THR A 109 -13.34 11.80 -3.19
N TYR A 110 -14.15 10.75 -3.20
CA TYR A 110 -15.59 10.84 -3.40
C TYR A 110 -16.29 11.70 -2.33
N LEU A 111 -15.96 11.49 -1.05
CA LEU A 111 -16.55 12.28 0.03
C LEU A 111 -16.16 13.77 -0.06
N ALA A 112 -14.97 14.08 -0.58
CA ALA A 112 -14.54 15.46 -0.76
C ALA A 112 -15.31 16.18 -1.88
N GLU A 113 -15.72 15.46 -2.91
CA GLU A 113 -16.55 15.99 -4.00
C GLU A 113 -17.95 16.40 -3.52
N ILE A 114 -18.54 15.68 -2.56
CA ILE A 114 -19.84 16.02 -1.96
C ILE A 114 -19.79 17.40 -1.27
N ASN A 115 -18.64 17.76 -0.69
CA ASN A 115 -18.38 19.05 -0.04
C ASN A 115 -19.48 19.50 0.96
N GLY A 116 -19.92 18.57 1.82
CA GLY A 116 -20.98 18.80 2.79
C GLY A 116 -21.20 17.59 3.72
N PRO A 117 -22.22 17.64 4.59
CA PRO A 117 -22.71 16.44 5.26
C PRO A 117 -23.18 15.39 4.25
N PHE A 118 -22.93 14.12 4.52
CA PHE A 118 -23.31 12.99 3.68
C PHE A 118 -23.92 11.89 4.54
N LYS A 119 -24.83 11.09 3.95
CA LYS A 119 -25.48 9.97 4.62
C LYS A 119 -24.82 8.65 4.25
N VAL A 120 -24.65 7.75 5.22
CA VAL A 120 -23.98 6.45 5.00
C VAL A 120 -24.62 5.65 3.87
N ALA A 121 -25.95 5.62 3.81
CA ALA A 121 -26.69 4.83 2.81
C ALA A 121 -26.35 5.25 1.37
N GLU A 122 -26.27 6.55 1.11
CA GLU A 122 -25.98 7.11 -0.22
C GLU A 122 -24.54 6.79 -0.66
N VAL A 123 -23.60 6.92 0.28
CA VAL A 123 -22.18 6.61 0.04
C VAL A 123 -21.96 5.11 -0.14
N ALA A 124 -22.63 4.29 0.67
CA ALA A 124 -22.58 2.83 0.59
C ALA A 124 -23.07 2.34 -0.77
N GLU A 125 -24.19 2.90 -1.27
CA GLU A 125 -24.69 2.61 -2.60
C GLU A 125 -23.70 3.04 -3.69
N ALA A 126 -23.22 4.30 -3.64
CA ALA A 126 -22.31 4.84 -4.65
C ALA A 126 -20.98 4.10 -4.73
N LYS A 127 -20.41 3.67 -3.60
CA LYS A 127 -19.13 2.94 -3.52
C LYS A 127 -19.29 1.42 -3.51
N GLN A 128 -20.52 0.91 -3.61
CA GLN A 128 -20.84 -0.53 -3.55
C GLN A 128 -20.24 -1.21 -2.31
N ILE A 129 -20.45 -0.58 -1.15
CA ILE A 129 -20.00 -1.07 0.16
C ILE A 129 -21.24 -1.51 0.93
N ASP A 130 -21.13 -2.62 1.66
CA ASP A 130 -22.20 -3.05 2.57
C ASP A 130 -22.53 -1.94 3.59
N PRO A 131 -23.80 -1.46 3.67
CA PRO A 131 -24.13 -0.32 4.52
C PRO A 131 -23.86 -0.52 6.02
N PRO A 132 -24.16 -1.69 6.63
CA PRO A 132 -23.76 -1.98 8.01
C PRO A 132 -22.24 -1.90 8.24
N LEU A 133 -21.44 -2.42 7.30
CA LEU A 133 -19.98 -2.30 7.37
C LEU A 133 -19.55 -0.83 7.33
N LEU A 134 -20.04 -0.05 6.37
CA LEU A 134 -19.65 1.36 6.23
C LEU A 134 -20.09 2.20 7.44
N SER A 135 -21.28 1.96 7.98
CA SER A 135 -21.77 2.61 9.20
C SER A 135 -20.84 2.37 10.39
N ARG A 136 -20.40 1.12 10.59
CA ARG A 136 -19.48 0.76 11.69
C ARG A 136 -18.12 1.44 11.54
N LEU A 137 -17.56 1.44 10.34
CA LEU A 137 -16.28 2.09 10.04
C LEU A 137 -16.37 3.60 10.30
N LEU A 138 -17.34 4.28 9.69
CA LEU A 138 -17.46 5.74 9.81
C LEU A 138 -17.77 6.19 11.23
N ARG A 139 -18.52 5.38 12.01
CA ARG A 139 -18.75 5.63 13.43
C ARG A 139 -17.45 5.62 14.23
N HIS A 140 -16.57 4.63 14.01
CA HIS A 140 -15.27 4.59 14.69
C HIS A 140 -14.37 5.74 14.25
N ILE A 141 -14.25 6.00 12.95
CA ILE A 141 -13.47 7.12 12.40
C ILE A 141 -13.96 8.47 12.98
N SER A 142 -15.28 8.64 13.10
CA SER A 142 -15.89 9.81 13.75
C SER A 142 -15.54 9.89 15.24
N ALA A 143 -15.66 8.78 15.99
CA ALA A 143 -15.29 8.72 17.41
C ALA A 143 -13.80 9.04 17.66
N MET A 144 -12.93 8.72 16.69
CA MET A 144 -11.51 9.06 16.70
C MET A 144 -11.24 10.53 16.31
N GLY A 145 -12.26 11.30 15.94
CA GLY A 145 -12.17 12.72 15.59
C GLY A 145 -11.75 13.00 14.14
N TYR A 146 -11.75 11.98 13.27
CA TYR A 146 -11.38 12.11 11.86
C TYR A 146 -12.58 12.54 11.00
N LEU A 147 -13.79 12.28 11.47
CA LEU A 147 -15.03 12.81 10.90
C LEU A 147 -15.82 13.55 11.98
N THR A 148 -16.81 14.32 11.56
CA THR A 148 -17.78 14.93 12.46
C THR A 148 -19.14 14.31 12.18
N GLU A 149 -19.66 13.50 13.11
CA GLU A 149 -21.06 13.05 13.09
C GLU A 149 -21.98 14.25 13.36
N VAL A 150 -22.94 14.46 12.47
CA VAL A 150 -23.91 15.57 12.57
C VAL A 150 -25.33 15.09 12.86
N ASP A 151 -25.64 13.84 12.53
CA ASP A 151 -26.90 13.14 12.82
C ASP A 151 -26.68 11.62 12.67
N PHE A 152 -27.68 10.79 12.98
CA PHE A 152 -27.64 9.34 12.83
C PHE A 152 -27.20 8.94 11.41
N ASP A 153 -26.06 8.21 11.33
CA ASP A 153 -25.43 7.79 10.09
C ASP A 153 -25.22 8.94 9.08
N THR A 154 -24.97 10.15 9.60
CA THR A 154 -24.72 11.34 8.80
C THR A 154 -23.47 12.03 9.32
N TYR A 155 -22.49 12.19 8.43
CA TYR A 155 -21.16 12.68 8.79
C TYR A 155 -20.73 13.83 7.89
N LYS A 156 -19.75 14.60 8.34
CA LYS A 156 -19.12 15.69 7.59
C LYS A 156 -17.61 15.54 7.66
N LEU A 157 -16.93 15.79 6.54
CA LEU A 157 -15.48 15.86 6.50
C LEU A 157 -14.95 17.06 7.29
N ASN A 158 -13.94 16.82 8.12
CA ASN A 158 -13.13 17.86 8.72
C ASN A 158 -11.85 18.12 7.89
N ASN A 159 -10.96 19.00 8.36
CA ASN A 159 -9.73 19.32 7.63
C ASN A 159 -8.85 18.09 7.39
N PHE A 160 -8.76 17.17 8.35
CA PHE A 160 -7.97 15.94 8.17
C PHE A 160 -8.58 15.06 7.08
N SER A 161 -9.87 14.74 7.14
CA SER A 161 -10.47 13.84 6.15
C SER A 161 -10.57 14.48 4.76
N LYS A 162 -10.60 15.81 4.66
CA LYS A 162 -10.38 16.51 3.38
C LYS A 162 -8.96 16.34 2.88
N LEU A 163 -7.95 16.36 3.76
CA LEU A 163 -6.57 16.12 3.37
C LEU A 163 -6.35 14.70 2.82
N MET A 164 -7.09 13.72 3.34
CA MET A 164 -7.08 12.35 2.82
C MET A 164 -7.57 12.21 1.37
N ALA A 165 -8.29 13.21 0.83
CA ALA A 165 -8.66 13.23 -0.58
C ALA A 165 -7.49 13.62 -1.51
N PHE A 166 -6.41 14.21 -0.98
CA PHE A 166 -5.24 14.53 -1.80
C PHE A 166 -4.44 13.25 -2.10
N PRO A 167 -4.18 12.93 -3.38
CA PRO A 167 -3.49 11.70 -3.75
C PRO A 167 -2.13 11.51 -3.07
N PHE A 168 -1.35 12.58 -2.88
CA PHE A 168 -0.03 12.50 -2.26
C PHE A 168 -0.06 12.14 -0.77
N ILE A 169 -1.15 12.48 -0.06
CA ILE A 169 -1.35 12.10 1.36
C ILE A 169 -1.92 10.69 1.43
N ASN A 170 -3.00 10.46 0.67
CA ASN A 170 -3.75 9.20 0.66
C ASN A 170 -2.84 8.00 0.33
N ALA A 171 -1.96 8.20 -0.63
CA ALA A 171 -0.96 7.23 -1.06
C ALA A 171 0.06 6.80 -0.01
N GLY A 172 0.38 7.66 0.95
CA GLY A 172 1.38 7.33 1.98
C GLY A 172 0.81 6.44 3.07
N TYR A 173 -0.51 6.48 3.28
CA TYR A 173 -1.17 5.84 4.42
C TYR A 173 -1.03 4.32 4.47
N PRO A 174 -1.16 3.59 3.33
CA PRO A 174 -0.91 2.15 3.35
C PRO A 174 0.50 1.78 3.84
N CYS A 175 1.52 2.62 3.56
CA CYS A 175 2.89 2.42 4.02
C CYS A 175 3.06 2.63 5.53
N ILE A 176 2.16 3.37 6.18
CA ILE A 176 2.18 3.58 7.65
C ILE A 176 1.72 2.31 8.39
N GLY A 177 0.93 1.45 7.75
CA GLY A 177 0.61 0.12 8.29
C GLY A 177 1.76 -0.87 8.04
N ASP A 178 2.03 -1.76 9.01
CA ASP A 178 3.23 -2.60 9.11
C ASP A 178 3.54 -3.56 7.92
N ASN A 179 2.78 -3.54 6.82
CA ASN A 179 2.92 -4.53 5.75
C ASN A 179 3.01 -4.01 4.31
N ALA A 180 2.77 -2.72 4.03
CA ALA A 180 2.85 -2.25 2.66
C ALA A 180 4.31 -1.97 2.22
N THR A 181 4.58 -2.22 0.95
CA THR A 181 5.90 -1.98 0.36
C THR A 181 5.98 -0.56 -0.18
N LEU A 182 6.91 0.24 0.37
CA LEU A 182 7.12 1.61 -0.06
C LEU A 182 7.90 1.66 -1.38
N LEU A 183 9.04 0.97 -1.43
CA LEU A 183 9.97 1.03 -2.57
C LEU A 183 10.46 -0.37 -2.92
N VAL A 184 10.41 -0.70 -4.21
CA VAL A 184 11.04 -1.89 -4.80
C VAL A 184 12.04 -1.43 -5.83
N ASP A 185 13.33 -1.62 -5.54
CA ASP A 185 14.44 -1.29 -6.41
C ASP A 185 14.78 -2.51 -7.30
N ILE A 186 14.18 -2.58 -8.49
CA ILE A 186 14.34 -3.70 -9.43
C ILE A 186 15.56 -3.48 -10.30
N GLY A 187 16.48 -4.44 -10.30
CA GLY A 187 17.77 -4.30 -10.97
C GLY A 187 18.68 -3.31 -10.24
N GLY A 188 18.49 -3.13 -8.94
CA GLY A 188 19.23 -2.15 -8.12
C GLY A 188 20.69 -2.52 -7.85
N SER A 189 21.17 -3.66 -8.36
CA SER A 189 22.54 -4.14 -8.21
C SER A 189 22.96 -4.25 -6.74
N PHE A 190 24.01 -3.53 -6.34
CA PHE A 190 24.48 -3.47 -4.94
C PHE A 190 23.61 -2.59 -4.04
N GLY A 191 22.54 -1.98 -4.56
CA GLY A 191 21.56 -1.23 -3.79
C GLY A 191 21.99 0.19 -3.44
N HIS A 192 22.76 0.86 -4.31
CA HIS A 192 23.23 2.23 -4.06
C HIS A 192 22.08 3.23 -3.88
N ASP A 193 21.08 3.19 -4.78
CA ASP A 193 19.96 4.13 -4.77
C ASP A 193 19.03 3.90 -3.57
N ILE A 194 18.64 2.65 -3.31
CA ILE A 194 17.82 2.30 -2.15
C ILE A 194 18.53 2.57 -0.82
N SER A 195 19.86 2.44 -0.76
CA SER A 195 20.65 2.80 0.42
C SER A 195 20.68 4.31 0.62
N GLU A 196 20.87 5.10 -0.44
CA GLU A 196 20.80 6.57 -0.34
C GLU A 196 19.40 7.05 0.03
N PHE A 197 18.35 6.40 -0.47
CA PHE A 197 16.97 6.66 -0.05
C PHE A 197 16.79 6.37 1.45
N GLN A 198 17.21 5.19 1.91
CA GLN A 198 17.13 4.82 3.33
C GLN A 198 17.92 5.79 4.21
N ARG A 199 19.11 6.23 3.77
CA ARG A 199 19.96 7.16 4.52
C ARG A 199 19.31 8.54 4.64
N LYS A 200 18.69 9.04 3.58
CA LYS A 200 18.01 10.35 3.57
C LYS A 200 16.66 10.30 4.28
N PHE A 201 15.98 9.16 4.25
CA PHE A 201 14.64 8.95 4.78
C PHE A 201 14.59 7.74 5.72
N SER A 202 15.45 7.75 6.75
CA SER A 202 15.61 6.62 7.70
C SER A 202 14.32 6.24 8.42
N ASP A 203 13.45 7.23 8.62
CA ASP A 203 12.18 7.11 9.33
C ASP A 203 10.99 6.89 8.39
N SER A 204 11.23 6.69 7.09
CA SER A 204 10.18 6.37 6.13
C SER A 204 9.39 5.14 6.59
N PRO A 205 8.07 5.08 6.43
CA PRO A 205 7.30 3.91 6.82
C PRO A 205 7.20 2.90 5.66
N GLY A 206 6.99 1.62 5.97
CA GLY A 206 6.85 0.55 4.98
C GLY A 206 8.16 -0.15 4.58
N ARG A 207 8.01 -1.21 3.80
CA ARG A 207 9.13 -2.09 3.38
C ARG A 207 9.95 -1.48 2.26
N LEU A 208 11.26 -1.71 2.31
CA LEU A 208 12.22 -1.37 1.26
C LEU A 208 12.81 -2.69 0.74
N ILE A 209 12.67 -2.95 -0.55
CA ILE A 209 13.09 -4.23 -1.14
C ILE A 209 14.06 -3.98 -2.29
N LEU A 210 15.25 -4.58 -2.21
CA LEU A 210 16.23 -4.62 -3.29
C LEU A 210 16.06 -5.92 -4.06
N GLN A 211 15.85 -5.82 -5.37
CA GLN A 211 15.69 -6.95 -6.28
C GLN A 211 16.78 -6.97 -7.34
N ASP A 212 17.44 -8.12 -7.50
CA ASP A 212 18.37 -8.38 -8.61
C ASP A 212 18.51 -9.90 -8.81
N LEU A 213 19.29 -10.30 -9.82
CA LEU A 213 19.59 -11.70 -10.10
C LEU A 213 20.27 -12.36 -8.87
N PRO A 214 20.07 -13.68 -8.68
CA PRO A 214 20.68 -14.42 -7.57
C PRO A 214 22.17 -14.17 -7.39
N VAL A 215 22.92 -14.18 -8.48
CA VAL A 215 24.38 -13.98 -8.48
C VAL A 215 24.81 -12.60 -7.99
N VAL A 216 23.98 -11.57 -8.21
CA VAL A 216 24.25 -10.20 -7.77
C VAL A 216 23.89 -10.06 -6.30
N ILE A 217 22.68 -10.48 -5.92
CA ILE A 217 22.20 -10.44 -4.52
C ILE A 217 23.15 -11.18 -3.58
N ASP A 218 23.68 -12.34 -3.98
CA ASP A 218 24.62 -13.12 -3.18
C ASP A 218 25.98 -12.42 -2.96
N GLN A 219 26.33 -11.43 -3.79
CA GLN A 219 27.56 -10.63 -3.66
C GLN A 219 27.38 -9.39 -2.79
N VAL A 220 26.15 -9.03 -2.41
CA VAL A 220 25.86 -7.84 -1.60
C VAL A 220 26.29 -8.09 -0.15
N THR A 221 27.46 -7.57 0.23
CA THR A 221 28.03 -7.74 1.57
C THR A 221 27.63 -6.65 2.57
N LYS A 222 27.32 -5.44 2.08
CA LYS A 222 26.95 -4.28 2.91
C LYS A 222 25.63 -3.72 2.41
N LEU A 223 24.59 -3.89 3.20
CA LEU A 223 23.29 -3.27 3.01
C LEU A 223 22.67 -3.12 4.39
N ASP A 224 21.93 -2.04 4.61
CA ASP A 224 21.23 -1.80 5.87
C ASP A 224 20.18 -2.90 6.13
N ASP A 225 20.04 -3.32 7.40
CA ASP A 225 19.12 -4.40 7.79
C ASP A 225 17.64 -4.06 7.51
N ARG A 226 17.33 -2.77 7.34
CA ARG A 226 16.00 -2.30 6.93
C ARG A 226 15.64 -2.69 5.48
N ILE A 227 16.63 -2.99 4.65
CA ILE A 227 16.43 -3.28 3.23
C ILE A 227 16.39 -4.79 3.02
N GLU A 228 15.24 -5.28 2.59
CA GLU A 228 15.01 -6.68 2.27
C GLU A 228 15.70 -7.03 0.95
N ARG A 229 16.56 -8.05 0.95
CA ARG A 229 17.18 -8.58 -0.27
C ARG A 229 16.29 -9.65 -0.88
N MET A 230 15.95 -9.51 -2.15
CA MET A 230 15.11 -10.46 -2.88
C MET A 230 15.74 -10.85 -4.21
N LYS A 231 15.94 -12.15 -4.42
CA LYS A 231 16.40 -12.68 -5.71
C LYS A 231 15.25 -12.64 -6.69
N TYR A 232 15.42 -11.98 -7.82
CA TYR A 232 14.36 -11.79 -8.80
C TYR A 232 14.90 -11.62 -10.21
N ASP A 233 14.22 -12.24 -11.18
CA ASP A 233 14.42 -12.04 -12.61
C ASP A 233 13.25 -11.21 -13.13
N PHE A 234 13.54 -10.00 -13.60
CA PHE A 234 12.52 -9.04 -14.04
C PHE A 234 11.79 -9.45 -15.32
N TYR A 235 12.22 -10.51 -16.01
CA TYR A 235 11.46 -11.12 -17.12
C TYR A 235 10.33 -12.04 -16.63
N THR A 236 10.30 -12.36 -15.34
CA THR A 236 9.24 -13.14 -14.70
C THR A 236 8.20 -12.24 -14.04
N GLU A 237 7.05 -12.79 -13.68
CA GLU A 237 6.01 -12.03 -12.99
C GLU A 237 6.52 -11.41 -11.69
N GLN A 238 6.31 -10.11 -11.51
CA GLN A 238 6.73 -9.40 -10.30
C GLN A 238 6.02 -9.96 -9.05
N PRO A 239 6.77 -10.53 -8.07
CA PRO A 239 6.19 -11.13 -6.87
C PRO A 239 5.61 -10.11 -5.87
N ILE A 240 6.15 -8.89 -5.84
CA ILE A 240 5.68 -7.84 -4.93
C ILE A 240 4.54 -7.06 -5.58
N LYS A 241 3.31 -7.33 -5.15
CA LYS A 241 2.11 -6.67 -5.64
C LYS A 241 1.78 -5.42 -4.81
N GLY A 242 1.33 -4.37 -5.49
CA GLY A 242 0.79 -3.16 -4.87
C GLY A 242 1.82 -2.32 -4.13
N ALA A 243 3.11 -2.37 -4.50
CA ALA A 243 4.10 -1.44 -3.96
C ALA A 243 3.78 0.01 -4.36
N ARG A 244 4.10 0.97 -3.48
CA ARG A 244 3.90 2.40 -3.77
C ARG A 244 4.78 2.85 -4.93
N ALA A 245 6.07 2.49 -4.91
CA ALA A 245 7.02 2.85 -5.95
C ALA A 245 7.87 1.65 -6.39
N PRO A 246 7.47 0.89 -7.43
CA PRO A 246 8.40 0.03 -8.14
C PRO A 246 9.30 0.87 -9.05
N VAL A 247 10.56 0.44 -9.21
CA VAL A 247 11.48 0.94 -10.24
C VAL A 247 11.53 -0.10 -11.36
N LEU A 248 11.42 0.27 -12.65
CA LEU A 248 11.37 -0.62 -13.85
C LEU A 248 9.98 -1.11 -14.35
N SER A 249 9.81 -1.11 -15.68
CA SER A 249 8.53 -1.26 -16.40
C SER A 249 7.91 -2.66 -16.45
N SER A 250 8.63 -3.74 -16.16
CA SER A 250 8.04 -5.10 -16.12
C SER A 250 7.08 -5.30 -14.94
N ALA A 251 6.98 -4.33 -14.03
CA ALA A 251 6.14 -4.34 -12.86
C ALA A 251 4.67 -3.94 -13.09
N MET A 252 4.22 -3.64 -14.31
CA MET A 252 2.85 -3.12 -14.54
C MET A 252 1.74 -4.02 -13.98
N GLY A 253 1.84 -5.34 -14.17
CA GLY A 253 0.86 -6.30 -13.62
C GLY A 253 0.85 -6.39 -12.09
N ALA A 254 1.81 -5.77 -11.42
CA ALA A 254 1.88 -5.65 -9.97
C ALA A 254 1.47 -4.26 -9.46
N MET A 255 1.25 -3.29 -10.34
CA MET A 255 0.87 -1.94 -9.97
C MET A 255 -0.62 -1.86 -9.61
N LYS A 256 -0.94 -1.11 -8.55
CA LYS A 256 -2.33 -0.77 -8.19
C LYS A 256 -2.72 0.57 -8.83
N PRO A 257 -3.77 0.63 -9.67
CA PRO A 257 -4.25 1.89 -10.26
C PRO A 257 -4.53 2.96 -9.21
N GLY A 258 -4.14 4.21 -9.49
CA GLY A 258 -4.29 5.35 -8.56
C GLY A 258 -3.36 5.33 -7.33
N TYR A 259 -2.63 4.23 -7.09
CA TYR A 259 -1.75 4.08 -5.93
C TYR A 259 -0.28 3.84 -6.32
N SER A 260 0.04 2.93 -7.22
CA SER A 260 1.43 2.66 -7.58
C SER A 260 1.95 3.70 -8.56
N LYS A 261 3.18 4.16 -8.35
CA LYS A 261 3.92 5.06 -9.22
C LYS A 261 5.20 4.38 -9.68
N LEU A 262 5.32 4.11 -10.98
CA LEU A 262 6.53 3.56 -11.55
C LEU A 262 7.57 4.68 -11.64
N LEU A 263 8.75 4.45 -11.07
CA LEU A 263 9.88 5.36 -11.19
C LEU A 263 10.90 4.77 -12.18
N ILE A 264 11.35 5.55 -13.15
CA ILE A 264 12.39 5.16 -14.10
C ILE A 264 13.53 6.17 -13.97
N ASN A 265 14.70 5.71 -13.53
CA ASN A 265 15.91 6.51 -13.48
C ASN A 265 16.70 6.28 -14.78
N GLU A 266 16.58 7.19 -15.75
CA GLU A 266 17.22 7.08 -17.06
C GLU A 266 17.36 8.46 -17.71
N ASN A 267 18.14 8.59 -18.77
CA ASN A 267 18.31 9.82 -19.52
C ASN A 267 17.06 10.19 -20.35
N VAL A 268 16.73 11.48 -20.34
CA VAL A 268 15.77 12.06 -21.29
C VAL A 268 16.53 13.00 -22.21
N ILE A 269 16.81 12.54 -23.43
CA ILE A 269 17.64 13.27 -24.40
C ILE A 269 16.85 14.42 -25.01
N PRO A 270 17.38 15.67 -25.00
CA PRO A 270 16.73 16.78 -25.70
C PRO A 270 16.82 16.59 -27.22
N ASN A 271 15.79 17.07 -27.94
CA ASN A 271 15.74 16.94 -29.41
C ASN A 271 16.89 17.67 -30.13
N THR A 272 17.47 18.69 -29.50
CA THR A 272 18.63 19.43 -30.01
C THR A 272 19.54 19.84 -28.85
N GLY A 273 20.84 19.98 -29.13
CA GLY A 273 21.80 20.46 -28.13
C GLY A 273 22.06 19.49 -26.97
N ALA A 274 22.00 18.17 -27.23
CA ALA A 274 22.37 17.17 -26.25
C ALA A 274 23.83 17.34 -25.82
N GLN A 275 24.10 17.08 -24.53
CA GLN A 275 25.47 17.12 -24.01
C GLN A 275 26.33 16.02 -24.64
N TRP A 276 27.64 16.26 -24.72
CA TRP A 276 28.55 15.34 -25.39
C TRP A 276 28.66 14.01 -24.63
N GLU A 277 28.49 14.02 -23.30
CA GLU A 277 28.46 12.82 -22.46
C GLU A 277 27.30 11.89 -22.86
N ALA A 278 26.11 12.46 -23.06
CA ALA A 278 24.92 11.70 -23.45
C ALA A 278 25.04 11.12 -24.87
N THR A 279 25.57 11.90 -25.82
CA THR A 279 25.79 11.41 -27.19
C THR A 279 26.94 10.40 -27.30
N ALA A 280 27.97 10.52 -26.45
CA ALA A 280 29.02 9.52 -26.34
C ALA A 280 28.49 8.20 -25.76
N LEU A 281 27.65 8.27 -24.72
CA LEU A 281 26.97 7.10 -24.16
C LEU A 281 26.05 6.43 -25.20
N GLU A 282 25.31 7.21 -25.99
CA GLU A 282 24.46 6.68 -27.07
C GLU A 282 25.26 5.87 -28.09
N VAL A 283 26.42 6.38 -28.55
CA VAL A 283 27.30 5.65 -29.47
C VAL A 283 27.84 4.37 -28.84
N MET A 284 28.20 4.41 -27.55
CA MET A 284 28.62 3.24 -26.79
C MET A 284 27.49 2.19 -26.70
N MET A 285 26.27 2.64 -26.42
CA MET A 285 25.09 1.76 -26.30
C MET A 285 24.65 1.17 -27.64
N LEU A 286 24.77 1.93 -28.72
CA LEU A 286 24.54 1.43 -30.08
C LEU A 286 25.54 0.34 -30.45
N THR A 287 26.83 0.57 -30.16
CA THR A 287 27.91 -0.35 -30.59
C THR A 287 28.00 -1.62 -29.76
N LEU A 288 27.73 -1.55 -28.45
CA LEU A 288 27.88 -2.70 -27.54
C LEU A 288 26.60 -3.53 -27.42
N LEU A 289 25.43 -2.89 -27.42
CA LEU A 289 24.16 -3.53 -27.04
C LEU A 289 23.05 -3.38 -28.09
N ALA A 290 23.33 -2.73 -29.23
CA ALA A 290 22.31 -2.33 -30.22
C ALA A 290 21.13 -1.59 -29.58
N SER A 291 21.42 -0.83 -28.51
CA SER A 291 20.45 -0.03 -27.77
C SER A 291 20.51 1.44 -28.21
N ARG A 292 19.59 2.24 -27.71
CA ARG A 292 19.52 3.68 -27.96
C ARG A 292 19.06 4.41 -26.71
N GLU A 293 19.60 5.60 -26.51
CA GLU A 293 19.03 6.60 -25.60
C GLU A 293 17.70 7.11 -26.17
N ARG A 294 16.84 7.69 -25.33
CA ARG A 294 15.48 8.10 -25.74
C ARG A 294 15.23 9.58 -25.48
N THR A 295 14.62 10.23 -26.47
CA THR A 295 14.02 11.56 -26.27
C THR A 295 12.72 11.45 -25.48
N LEU A 296 12.19 12.59 -25.02
CA LEU A 296 10.88 12.63 -24.36
C LEU A 296 9.78 11.98 -25.22
N GLU A 297 9.72 12.29 -26.51
CA GLU A 297 8.74 11.71 -27.44
C GLU A 297 8.89 10.18 -27.54
N ASN A 298 10.14 9.68 -27.51
CA ASN A 298 10.40 8.25 -27.52
C ASN A 298 9.92 7.58 -26.23
N TRP A 299 10.13 8.22 -25.08
CA TRP A 299 9.62 7.77 -23.79
C TRP A 299 8.09 7.76 -23.75
N GLU A 300 7.44 8.86 -24.15
CA GLU A 300 5.98 8.97 -24.22
C GLU A 300 5.38 7.88 -25.12
N ASN A 301 5.98 7.61 -26.28
CA ASN A 301 5.51 6.57 -27.19
C ASN A 301 5.71 5.15 -26.62
N LEU A 302 6.88 4.87 -26.04
CA LEU A 302 7.18 3.56 -25.45
C LEU A 302 6.26 3.27 -24.26
N LEU A 303 6.15 4.21 -23.33
CA LEU A 303 5.37 4.06 -22.11
C LEU A 303 3.87 4.10 -22.41
N GLY A 304 3.43 4.96 -23.33
CA GLY A 304 2.05 5.00 -23.79
C GLY A 304 1.60 3.68 -24.41
N LYS A 305 2.44 3.03 -25.24
CA LYS A 305 2.16 1.68 -25.77
C LYS A 305 2.06 0.61 -24.70
N ALA A 306 2.75 0.79 -23.58
CA ALA A 306 2.69 -0.11 -22.44
C ALA A 306 1.45 0.15 -21.55
N GLY A 307 0.68 1.22 -21.79
CA GLY A 307 -0.45 1.61 -20.93
C GLY A 307 -0.01 2.44 -19.72
N LEU A 308 1.11 3.13 -19.83
CA LEU A 308 1.63 4.04 -18.80
C LEU A 308 1.55 5.49 -19.27
N LYS A 309 1.25 6.37 -18.32
CA LYS A 309 1.24 7.82 -18.51
C LYS A 309 2.34 8.45 -17.67
N ILE A 310 3.15 9.31 -18.30
CA ILE A 310 4.15 10.12 -17.59
C ILE A 310 3.43 11.21 -16.78
N CYS A 311 3.71 11.27 -15.48
CA CYS A 311 3.19 12.30 -14.58
C CYS A 311 4.16 13.47 -14.45
N ASN A 312 5.44 13.17 -14.20
CA ASN A 312 6.49 14.15 -13.92
C ASN A 312 7.85 13.65 -14.42
N ILE A 313 8.74 14.59 -14.70
CA ILE A 313 10.14 14.31 -15.03
C ILE A 313 11.01 15.30 -14.25
N TRP A 314 11.97 14.78 -13.48
CA TRP A 314 12.98 15.58 -12.80
C TRP A 314 14.35 15.29 -13.42
N THR A 315 14.99 16.32 -13.97
CA THR A 315 16.28 16.19 -14.67
C THR A 315 17.34 16.99 -13.94
N VAL A 316 18.47 16.35 -13.63
CA VAL A 316 19.57 16.99 -12.89
C VAL A 316 20.42 17.88 -13.80
N ALA A 317 20.76 17.36 -14.98
CA ALA A 317 21.52 18.09 -16.01
C ALA A 317 20.99 17.76 -17.40
N ASN A 318 21.20 18.65 -18.37
CA ASN A 318 20.57 18.57 -19.70
C ASN A 318 20.94 17.29 -20.46
N GLY A 319 20.07 16.28 -20.40
CA GLY A 319 20.29 14.97 -21.03
C GLY A 319 21.13 13.99 -20.21
N VAL A 320 21.40 14.30 -18.93
CA VAL A 320 22.17 13.44 -18.02
C VAL A 320 21.33 13.22 -16.77
N GLU A 321 20.88 11.98 -16.59
CA GLU A 321 20.07 11.48 -15.47
C GLU A 321 18.73 12.21 -15.26
N SER A 322 17.64 11.48 -15.48
CA SER A 322 16.29 11.91 -15.20
C SER A 322 15.53 10.87 -14.39
N LEU A 323 14.70 11.32 -13.46
CA LEU A 323 13.71 10.49 -12.81
C LEU A 323 12.35 10.74 -13.48
N ILE A 324 11.84 9.73 -14.18
CA ILE A 324 10.54 9.75 -14.85
C ILE A 324 9.53 9.05 -13.92
N GLU A 325 8.50 9.78 -13.49
CA GLU A 325 7.37 9.22 -12.74
C GLU A 325 6.24 8.87 -13.68
N CYS A 326 5.75 7.64 -13.58
CA CYS A 326 4.65 7.12 -14.38
C CYS A 326 3.53 6.52 -13.53
N GLU A 327 2.31 6.53 -14.06
CA GLU A 327 1.16 5.82 -13.53
C GLU A 327 0.48 4.98 -14.62
N LEU A 328 -0.36 4.03 -14.22
CA LEU A 328 -1.23 3.32 -15.16
C LEU A 328 -2.22 4.32 -15.79
N ALA A 329 -2.32 4.28 -17.12
CA ALA A 329 -3.16 5.17 -17.93
C ALA A 329 -4.65 4.83 -17.86
#